data_AF-A0AAV2APR1-F1
#
_entry.id   AF-A0AAV2APR1-F1
#
_cell.length_a   1.000
_cell.length_b   1.000
_cell.length_c   1.000
_cell.angle_alpha   90.00
_cell.angle_beta   90.00
_cell.angle_gamma   90.00
#
_symmetry.space_group_name_H-M   'P 1'
#
loop_
_entity.id
_entity.type
_entity.pdbx_description
1 polymer ?
#
loop_
_entity_poly.entity_id
_entity_poly.type
_entity_poly.pdbx_seq_one_letter_code
_entity_poly.pdbx_strand_id
1 'polypeptide(L)'
;MSLQWTLVAGFLYCEIAVIIILMLPFISATMWQKLFRSKFTKSLAAYSNFYFSAFFVILLLLFLDSIRQMQKYSSARDQEVDHGHLDAELQQSMKMFRAQRNCYIAGFALFLAPVIRRLVSLISKQAELIAREVASLKQAQNATETAKKLMQEKEQKDQQENKDNVQNEEFESKIKVLKTQLQEKETDLSKTKKDLESLRSQAEGTNREYDRLLEEHRKLQEQVEKGQGEKKTD
;
A
#
# COMPACT_ATOMS: atom_id res chain seq x y z
N MET A 1 51.63 37.67 1.72
CA MET A 1 51.29 36.59 2.69
C MET A 1 51.91 35.30 2.19
N SER A 2 52.34 34.39 3.07
CA SER A 2 52.83 33.08 2.61
C SER A 2 51.71 32.33 1.87
N LEU A 3 52.08 31.52 0.87
CA LEU A 3 51.15 30.70 0.07
C LEU A 3 50.25 29.81 0.95
N GLN A 4 50.77 29.35 2.08
CA GLN A 4 50.00 28.60 3.07
C GLN A 4 48.79 29.39 3.59
N TRP A 5 48.99 30.65 3.99
CA TRP A 5 47.92 31.48 4.56
C TRP A 5 46.90 31.95 3.52
N THR A 6 47.31 32.09 2.26
CA THR A 6 46.38 32.36 1.16
C THR A 6 45.48 31.16 0.86
N LEU A 7 46.01 29.93 0.97
CA LEU A 7 45.21 28.70 0.82
C LEU A 7 44.18 28.56 1.95
N VAL A 8 44.59 28.79 3.21
CA VAL A 8 43.66 28.75 4.35
C VAL A 8 42.58 29.84 4.23
N ALA A 9 42.95 31.04 3.80
CA ALA A 9 41.97 32.11 3.55
C ALA A 9 41.00 31.75 2.41
N GLY A 10 41.50 31.18 1.31
CA GLY A 10 40.65 30.71 0.21
C GLY A 10 39.66 29.62 0.67
N PHE A 11 40.12 28.70 1.52
CA PHE A 11 39.26 27.70 2.13
C PHE A 11 38.17 28.34 3.01
N LEU A 12 38.53 29.28 3.88
CA LEU A 12 37.56 30.03 4.70
C LEU A 12 36.49 30.74 3.85
N TYR A 13 36.89 31.39 2.77
CA TYR A 13 35.93 32.06 1.88
C TYR A 13 34.99 31.06 1.19
N CYS A 14 35.51 29.89 0.81
CA CYS A 14 34.70 28.80 0.29
C CYS A 14 33.69 28.31 1.34
N GLU A 15 34.11 28.12 2.58
CA GLU A 15 33.23 27.72 3.69
C GLU A 15 32.10 28.73 3.93
N ILE A 16 32.44 30.02 3.98
CA ILE A 16 31.45 31.09 4.14
C ILE A 16 30.44 31.06 2.99
N ALA A 17 30.92 30.96 1.74
CA ALA A 17 30.04 30.88 0.57
C ALA A 17 29.12 29.65 0.64
N VAL A 18 29.64 28.49 1.01
CA VAL A 18 28.85 27.25 1.18
C VAL A 18 27.79 27.43 2.27
N ILE A 19 28.12 28.03 3.41
CA ILE A 19 27.16 28.27 4.49
C ILE A 19 26.06 29.22 4.05
N ILE A 20 26.42 30.31 3.36
CA ILE A 20 25.43 31.26 2.84
C ILE A 20 24.48 30.53 1.88
N ILE A 21 25.01 29.74 0.94
CA ILE A 21 24.20 28.96 0.00
C ILE A 21 23.29 27.95 0.73
N LEU A 22 23.79 27.28 1.78
CA LEU A 22 23.01 26.32 2.56
C LEU A 22 21.95 26.98 3.46
N MET A 23 22.19 28.22 3.91
CA MET A 23 21.25 29.00 4.73
C MET A 23 20.14 29.66 3.91
N LEU A 24 20.31 29.81 2.59
CA LEU A 24 19.31 30.47 1.76
C LEU A 24 17.99 29.68 1.76
N PRO A 25 16.87 30.32 2.17
CA PRO A 25 15.56 29.66 2.22
C PRO A 25 15.00 29.33 0.83
N PHE A 26 15.60 29.87 -0.23
CA PHE A 26 15.18 29.65 -1.61
C PHE A 26 15.44 28.22 -2.10
N ILE A 27 16.40 27.50 -1.52
CA ILE A 27 16.73 26.14 -1.96
C ILE A 27 16.05 25.14 -1.03
N SER A 28 14.96 24.54 -1.50
CA SER A 28 14.21 23.56 -0.71
C SER A 28 15.05 22.31 -0.37
N ALA A 29 14.77 21.71 0.79
CA ALA A 29 15.43 20.49 1.25
C ALA A 29 15.33 19.34 0.22
N THR A 30 14.24 19.30 -0.56
CA THR A 30 14.03 18.28 -1.61
C THR A 30 14.95 18.46 -2.82
N MET A 31 15.34 19.70 -3.16
CA MET A 31 16.36 19.94 -4.20
C MET A 31 17.75 19.52 -3.73
N TRP A 32 18.10 19.87 -2.49
CA TRP A 32 19.33 19.40 -1.85
C TRP A 32 19.39 17.88 -1.79
N GLN A 33 18.28 17.20 -1.48
CA GLN A 33 18.23 15.74 -1.49
C GLN A 33 18.52 15.14 -2.85
N LYS A 34 18.04 15.74 -3.95
CA LYS A 34 18.36 15.26 -5.31
C LYS A 34 19.86 15.38 -5.60
N LEU A 35 20.48 16.50 -5.21
CA LEU A 35 21.93 16.71 -5.34
C LEU A 35 22.73 15.77 -4.43
N PHE A 36 22.36 15.64 -3.15
CA PHE A 36 23.03 14.81 -2.15
C PHE A 36 22.82 13.30 -2.33
N ARG A 37 21.78 12.88 -3.06
CA ARG A 37 21.51 11.47 -3.37
C ARG A 37 22.10 11.03 -4.73
N SER A 38 22.67 11.96 -5.49
CA SER A 38 23.37 11.69 -6.75
C SER A 38 24.51 10.67 -6.56
N LYS A 39 24.84 9.93 -7.63
CA LYS A 39 25.97 8.97 -7.62
C LYS A 39 27.30 9.65 -7.25
N PHE A 40 27.45 10.93 -7.63
CA PHE A 40 28.61 11.74 -7.32
C PHE A 40 28.78 11.97 -5.81
N THR A 41 27.71 12.36 -5.13
CA THR A 41 27.72 12.68 -3.70
C THR A 41 27.84 11.44 -2.82
N LYS A 42 27.31 10.29 -3.24
CA LYS A 42 27.54 9.00 -2.55
C LYS A 42 28.99 8.54 -2.63
N SER A 43 29.63 8.66 -3.80
CA SER A 43 31.05 8.34 -3.97
C SER A 43 31.93 9.29 -3.15
N LEU A 44 31.60 10.58 -3.15
CA LEU A 44 32.30 11.59 -2.38
C LEU A 44 32.15 11.37 -0.86
N ALA A 45 30.94 11.01 -0.40
CA ALA A 45 30.67 10.76 1.02
C ALA A 45 31.46 9.57 1.60
N ALA A 46 31.73 8.54 0.79
CA ALA A 46 32.45 7.35 1.24
C ALA A 46 33.87 7.68 1.73
N TYR A 47 34.57 8.57 1.03
CA TYR A 47 35.92 9.00 1.40
C TYR A 47 35.96 10.35 2.13
N SER A 48 34.87 11.13 2.09
CA SER A 48 34.78 12.46 2.71
C SER A 48 35.10 12.44 4.20
N ASN A 49 34.70 11.40 4.95
CA ASN A 49 34.99 11.31 6.38
C ASN A 49 36.49 11.27 6.68
N PHE A 50 37.24 10.46 5.93
CA PHE A 50 38.67 10.34 6.12
C PHE A 50 39.40 11.62 5.73
N TYR A 51 39.12 12.16 4.53
CA TYR A 51 39.73 13.40 4.05
C TYR A 51 39.38 14.60 4.91
N PHE A 52 38.11 14.72 5.35
CA PHE A 52 37.68 15.79 6.25
C PHE A 52 38.38 15.69 7.60
N SER A 53 38.50 14.49 8.18
CA SER A 53 39.19 14.31 9.45
C SER A 53 40.68 14.65 9.35
N ALA A 54 41.35 14.19 8.28
CA ALA A 54 42.76 14.52 8.05
C ALA A 54 42.96 16.02 7.85
N PHE A 55 42.12 16.66 7.04
CA PHE A 55 42.16 18.09 6.78
C PHE A 55 41.85 18.91 8.04
N PHE A 56 40.89 18.47 8.86
CA PHE A 56 40.56 19.10 10.13
C PHE A 56 41.73 19.07 11.11
N VAL A 57 42.46 17.94 11.20
CA VAL A 57 43.67 17.84 12.03
C VAL A 57 44.76 18.80 11.51
N ILE A 58 44.94 18.92 10.19
CA ILE A 58 45.89 19.88 9.60
C ILE A 58 45.50 21.33 9.97
N LEU A 59 44.22 21.68 9.85
CA LEU A 59 43.69 22.99 10.26
C LEU A 59 43.91 23.25 11.76
N LEU A 60 43.69 22.24 12.60
CA LEU A 60 43.93 22.32 14.04
C LEU A 60 45.41 22.61 14.33
N LEU A 61 46.33 21.91 13.68
CA LEU A 61 47.77 22.14 13.84
C LEU A 61 48.17 23.54 13.36
N LEU A 62 47.63 24.01 12.23
CA LEU A 62 47.84 25.37 11.73
C LEU A 62 47.30 26.45 12.68
N PHE A 63 46.16 26.18 13.32
CA PHE A 63 45.59 27.06 14.32
C PHE A 63 46.46 27.10 15.58
N LEU A 64 46.91 25.96 16.09
CA LEU A 64 47.83 25.89 17.22
C LEU A 64 49.18 26.57 16.92
N ASP A 65 49.71 26.40 15.71
CA ASP A 65 50.91 27.10 15.26
C ASP A 65 50.67 28.63 15.21
N SER A 66 49.51 29.08 14.74
CA SER A 66 49.14 30.50 14.76
C SER A 66 49.07 31.07 16.17
N ILE A 67 48.50 30.33 17.13
CA ILE A 67 48.45 30.71 18.54
C ILE A 67 49.87 30.82 19.10
N ARG A 68 50.71 29.81 18.86
CA ARG A 68 52.10 29.81 19.30
C ARG A 68 52.87 31.00 18.71
N GLN A 69 52.70 31.29 17.43
CA GLN A 69 53.32 32.45 16.78
C GLN A 69 52.83 33.77 17.38
N MET A 70 51.52 33.90 17.63
CA MET A 70 50.94 35.08 18.27
C MET A 70 51.50 35.30 19.68
N GLN A 71 51.61 34.24 20.49
CA GLN A 71 52.21 34.30 21.82
C GLN A 71 53.70 34.65 21.76
N LYS A 72 54.46 33.99 20.87
CA LYS A 72 55.90 34.24 20.70
C LYS A 72 56.19 35.70 20.32
N TYR A 73 55.46 36.24 19.34
CA TYR A 73 55.65 37.61 18.91
C TYR A 73 55.13 38.62 19.96
N SER A 74 54.16 38.23 20.80
CA SER A 74 53.71 39.06 21.92
C SER A 74 54.81 39.21 22.96
N SER A 75 55.39 38.08 23.40
CA SER A 75 56.48 38.09 24.40
C SER A 75 57.75 38.78 23.89
N ALA A 76 58.05 38.64 22.59
CA ALA A 76 59.19 39.31 21.97
C ALA A 76 58.98 40.84 21.90
N ARG A 77 57.74 41.31 21.72
CA ARG A 77 57.43 42.75 21.74
C ARG A 77 57.70 43.36 23.12
N ASP A 78 57.30 42.69 24.19
CA ASP A 78 57.48 43.20 25.55
C ASP A 78 58.97 43.29 25.96
N GLN A 79 59.84 42.46 25.35
CA GLN A 79 61.28 42.46 25.61
C GLN A 79 62.05 43.51 24.79
N GLU A 80 61.59 43.87 23.57
CA GLU A 80 62.26 44.87 22.72
C GLU A 80 61.86 46.32 23.02
N VAL A 81 60.74 46.57 23.71
CA VAL A 81 60.38 47.91 24.21
C VAL A 81 61.46 48.48 25.15
N ASP A 82 62.26 47.61 25.77
CA ASP A 82 63.40 47.98 26.64
C ASP A 82 64.66 48.42 25.87
N HIS A 83 64.69 48.24 24.54
CA HIS A 83 65.82 48.60 23.68
C HIS A 83 65.30 49.51 22.55
N GLY A 84 65.26 50.82 22.79
CA GLY A 84 64.55 51.86 22.01
C GLY A 84 64.93 52.07 20.53
N HIS A 85 64.93 51.03 19.70
CA HIS A 85 65.09 51.11 18.25
C HIS A 85 63.71 51.11 17.56
N LEU A 86 63.22 52.30 17.22
CA LEU A 86 61.88 52.54 16.66
C LEU A 86 61.56 51.69 15.40
N ASP A 87 62.57 51.41 14.56
CA ASP A 87 62.40 50.61 13.35
C ASP A 87 62.21 49.10 13.65
N ALA A 88 62.82 48.61 14.73
CA ALA A 88 62.61 47.22 15.20
C ALA A 88 61.20 47.05 15.78
N GLU A 89 60.74 48.04 16.55
CA GLU A 89 59.38 48.07 17.11
C GLU A 89 58.30 48.09 16.01
N LEU A 90 58.50 48.90 14.95
CA LEU A 90 57.60 48.94 13.80
C LEU A 90 57.56 47.58 13.08
N GLN A 91 58.72 46.93 12.89
CA GLN A 91 58.77 45.62 12.24
C GLN A 91 58.15 44.50 13.09
N GLN A 92 58.30 44.57 14.41
CA GLN A 92 57.71 43.64 15.38
C GLN A 92 56.17 43.78 15.42
N SER A 93 55.67 45.00 15.46
CA SER A 93 54.23 45.29 15.45
C SER A 93 53.56 44.77 14.17
N MET A 94 54.20 44.93 13.00
CA MET A 94 53.70 44.38 11.73
C MET A 94 53.65 42.83 11.74
N LYS A 95 54.62 42.16 12.35
CA LYS A 95 54.63 40.69 12.49
C LYS A 95 53.49 40.22 13.42
N MET A 96 53.23 40.97 14.49
CA MET A 96 52.11 40.72 15.41
C MET A 96 50.74 40.81 14.73
N PHE A 97 50.49 41.89 13.98
CA PHE A 97 49.23 42.02 13.23
C PHE A 97 49.02 40.90 12.22
N ARG A 98 50.11 40.45 11.58
CA ARG A 98 50.08 39.31 10.65
C ARG A 98 49.70 38.01 11.37
N ALA A 99 50.27 37.75 12.54
CA ALA A 99 49.99 36.56 13.33
C ALA A 99 48.56 36.55 13.88
N GLN A 100 48.06 37.68 14.41
CA GLN A 100 46.68 37.82 14.88
C GLN A 100 45.67 37.51 13.75
N ARG A 101 45.85 38.14 12.59
CA ARG A 101 44.97 37.92 11.44
C ARG A 101 44.96 36.46 10.97
N ASN A 102 46.13 35.83 10.91
CA ASN A 102 46.25 34.41 10.53
C ASN A 102 45.58 33.49 11.55
N CYS A 103 45.70 33.80 12.84
CA CYS A 103 45.01 33.10 13.93
C CYS A 103 43.49 33.17 13.75
N TYR A 104 42.93 34.36 13.48
CA TYR A 104 41.50 34.50 13.21
C TYR A 104 41.07 33.71 11.98
N ILE A 105 41.79 33.80 10.87
CA ILE A 105 41.46 33.07 9.64
C ILE A 105 41.44 31.55 9.88
N ALA A 106 42.47 31.00 10.51
CA ALA A 106 42.54 29.57 10.82
C ALA A 106 41.48 29.15 11.85
N GLY A 107 41.24 29.97 12.87
CA GLY A 107 40.25 29.70 13.91
C GLY A 107 38.82 29.68 13.37
N PHE A 108 38.45 30.67 12.54
CA PHE A 108 37.16 30.66 11.87
C PHE A 108 37.02 29.48 10.92
N ALA A 109 38.05 29.13 10.15
CA ALA A 109 37.99 27.99 9.24
C ALA A 109 37.80 26.67 10.01
N LEU A 110 38.56 26.49 11.10
CA LEU A 110 38.42 25.35 12.00
C LEU A 110 37.01 25.27 12.61
N PHE A 111 36.42 26.40 12.97
CA PHE A 111 35.07 26.47 13.54
C PHE A 111 33.97 26.18 12.51
N LEU A 112 34.07 26.71 11.30
CA LEU A 112 33.05 26.56 10.26
C LEU A 112 33.04 25.16 9.64
N ALA A 113 34.18 24.47 9.57
CA ALA A 113 34.27 23.11 9.04
C ALA A 113 33.25 22.12 9.66
N PRO A 114 33.17 21.94 11.01
CA PRO A 114 32.19 21.07 11.62
C PRO A 114 30.76 21.62 11.52
N VAL A 115 30.58 22.95 11.46
CA VAL A 115 29.28 23.59 11.25
C VAL A 115 28.70 23.18 9.89
N ILE A 116 29.48 23.27 8.81
CA ILE A 116 29.07 22.84 7.47
C ILE A 116 28.69 21.36 7.47
N ARG A 117 29.53 20.50 8.06
CA ARG A 117 29.24 19.07 8.17
C ARG A 117 27.93 18.81 8.89
N ARG A 118 27.65 19.54 9.97
CA ARG A 118 26.39 19.41 10.72
C ARG A 118 25.20 19.92 9.90
N LEU A 119 25.32 21.06 9.22
CA LEU A 119 24.27 21.61 8.37
C LEU A 119 23.90 20.65 7.23
N VAL A 120 24.89 20.14 6.49
CA VAL A 120 24.66 19.17 5.41
C VAL A 120 23.96 17.91 5.92
N SER A 121 24.35 17.40 7.09
CA SER A 121 23.69 16.25 7.71
C SER A 121 22.25 16.54 8.12
N LEU A 122 21.99 17.69 8.73
CA LEU A 122 20.64 18.10 9.14
C LEU A 122 19.72 18.29 7.94
N ILE A 123 20.17 18.98 6.89
CA ILE A 123 19.41 19.17 5.66
C ILE A 123 19.10 17.82 5.00
N SER A 124 20.08 16.92 4.95
CA SER A 124 19.89 15.58 4.38
C SER A 124 18.85 14.77 5.16
N LYS A 125 18.91 14.79 6.50
CA LYS A 125 17.93 14.13 7.38
C LYS A 125 16.54 14.74 7.24
N GLN A 126 16.44 16.07 7.19
CA GLN A 126 15.17 16.76 7.03
C GLN A 126 14.52 16.41 5.69
N ALA A 127 15.28 16.37 4.62
CA ALA A 127 14.75 15.98 3.32
C ALA A 127 14.31 14.50 3.28
N GLU A 128 15.06 13.62 3.93
CA GLU A 128 14.65 12.22 4.10
C GLU A 128 13.34 12.10 4.89
N LEU A 129 13.18 12.87 5.97
CA LEU A 129 11.94 12.89 6.75
C LEU A 129 10.75 13.37 5.92
N ILE A 130 10.89 14.46 5.16
CA ILE A 130 9.84 14.95 4.25
C ILE A 130 9.48 13.89 3.20
N ALA A 131 10.48 13.22 2.62
CA ALA A 131 10.24 12.15 1.64
C ALA A 131 9.52 10.94 2.27
N ARG A 132 9.89 10.57 3.50
CA ARG A 132 9.24 9.49 4.27
C ARG A 132 7.81 9.85 4.65
N GLU A 133 7.55 11.09 5.04
CA GLU A 133 6.21 11.59 5.36
C GLU A 133 5.29 11.53 4.14
N VAL A 134 5.74 12.05 3.00
CA VAL A 134 4.97 11.99 1.74
C VAL A 134 4.70 10.54 1.32
N ALA A 135 5.69 9.65 1.45
CA ALA A 135 5.52 8.23 1.14
C ALA A 135 4.52 7.55 2.12
N SER A 136 4.60 7.86 3.40
CA SER A 136 3.70 7.34 4.44
C SER A 136 2.27 7.78 4.23
N LEU A 137 2.04 9.06 3.91
CA LEU A 137 0.71 9.58 3.59
C LEU A 137 0.13 8.87 2.36
N LYS A 138 0.93 8.69 1.32
CA LYS A 138 0.50 7.99 0.11
C LYS A 138 0.18 6.52 0.37
N GLN A 139 0.98 5.86 1.23
CA GLN A 139 0.72 4.49 1.65
C GLN A 139 -0.57 4.36 2.47
N ALA A 140 -0.81 5.28 3.41
CA ALA A 140 -2.05 5.31 4.19
C ALA A 140 -3.28 5.56 3.31
N GLN A 141 -3.18 6.48 2.34
CA GLN A 141 -4.24 6.74 1.36
C GLN A 141 -4.55 5.51 0.51
N ASN A 142 -3.52 4.86 -0.06
CA ASN A 142 -3.68 3.63 -0.84
C ASN A 142 -4.26 2.48 -0.01
N ALA A 143 -3.81 2.32 1.25
CA ALA A 143 -4.37 1.32 2.17
C ALA A 143 -5.85 1.60 2.48
N THR A 144 -6.21 2.87 2.66
CA THR A 144 -7.61 3.27 2.89
C THR A 144 -8.47 3.04 1.65
N GLU A 145 -7.95 3.35 0.46
CA GLU A 145 -8.66 3.13 -0.80
C GLU A 145 -8.88 1.63 -1.07
N THR A 146 -7.85 0.82 -0.85
CA THR A 146 -7.95 -0.65 -0.97
C THR A 146 -8.91 -1.24 0.06
N ALA A 147 -8.87 -0.78 1.32
CA ALA A 147 -9.83 -1.19 2.34
C ALA A 147 -11.27 -0.80 1.94
N LYS A 148 -11.50 0.42 1.44
CA LYS A 148 -12.81 0.85 0.93
C LYS A 148 -13.31 -0.01 -0.23
N LYS A 149 -12.43 -0.33 -1.20
CA LYS A 149 -12.78 -1.21 -2.31
C LYS A 149 -13.16 -2.61 -1.83
N LEU A 150 -12.39 -3.17 -0.90
CA LEU A 150 -12.68 -4.47 -0.30
C LEU A 150 -14.00 -4.46 0.50
N MET A 151 -14.29 -3.38 1.23
CA MET A 151 -15.57 -3.23 1.94
C MET A 151 -16.74 -3.13 0.98
N GLN A 152 -16.63 -2.35 -0.10
CA GLN A 152 -17.66 -2.25 -1.14
C GLN A 152 -17.86 -3.57 -1.89
N GLU A 153 -16.78 -4.27 -2.24
CA GLU A 153 -16.87 -5.58 -2.88
C GLU A 153 -17.53 -6.60 -1.94
N LYS A 154 -17.22 -6.55 -0.65
CA LYS A 154 -17.87 -7.39 0.35
C LYS A 154 -19.36 -7.05 0.49
N GLU A 155 -19.73 -5.78 0.60
CA GLU A 155 -21.13 -5.36 0.65
C GLU A 155 -21.91 -5.79 -0.61
N GLN A 156 -21.30 -5.71 -1.79
CA GLN A 156 -21.90 -6.19 -3.03
C GLN A 156 -22.08 -7.71 -3.04
N LYS A 157 -21.07 -8.47 -2.57
CA LYS A 157 -21.17 -9.94 -2.43
C LYS A 157 -22.25 -10.32 -1.42
N ASP A 158 -22.28 -9.67 -0.26
CA ASP A 158 -23.27 -9.93 0.78
C ASP A 158 -24.69 -9.62 0.25
N GLN A 159 -24.88 -8.53 -0.51
CA GLN A 159 -26.17 -8.22 -1.16
C GLN A 159 -26.56 -9.23 -2.24
N GLN A 160 -25.58 -9.75 -2.99
CA GLN A 160 -25.82 -10.74 -4.03
C GLN A 160 -26.16 -12.11 -3.43
N GLU A 161 -25.41 -12.58 -2.43
CA GLU A 161 -25.72 -13.80 -1.68
C GLU A 161 -27.11 -13.74 -1.04
N ASN A 162 -27.50 -12.59 -0.48
CA ASN A 162 -28.82 -12.44 0.12
C ASN A 162 -29.94 -12.51 -0.92
N LYS A 163 -29.73 -11.93 -2.12
CA LYS A 163 -30.68 -12.07 -3.24
C LYS A 163 -30.76 -13.50 -3.75
N ASP A 164 -29.63 -14.17 -3.89
CA ASP A 164 -29.55 -15.56 -4.38
C ASP A 164 -30.20 -16.53 -3.38
N ASN A 165 -30.02 -16.32 -2.08
CA ASN A 165 -30.70 -17.11 -1.04
C ASN A 165 -32.22 -16.92 -1.07
N VAL A 166 -32.72 -15.68 -1.16
CA VAL A 166 -34.17 -15.41 -1.24
C VAL A 166 -34.77 -16.05 -2.50
N GLN A 167 -34.09 -15.96 -3.64
CA GLN A 167 -34.54 -16.62 -4.87
C GLN A 167 -34.53 -18.15 -4.75
N ASN A 168 -33.50 -18.73 -4.13
CA ASN A 168 -33.42 -20.17 -3.91
C ASN A 168 -34.54 -20.67 -2.99
N GLU A 169 -34.85 -19.97 -1.90
CA GLU A 169 -35.98 -20.31 -1.03
C GLU A 169 -37.32 -20.24 -1.78
N GLU A 170 -37.51 -19.22 -2.63
CA GLU A 170 -38.70 -19.10 -3.46
C GLU A 170 -38.78 -20.25 -4.48
N PHE A 171 -37.68 -20.62 -5.13
CA PHE A 171 -37.62 -21.75 -6.05
C PHE A 171 -37.87 -23.08 -5.34
N GLU A 172 -37.30 -23.31 -4.16
CA GLU A 172 -37.57 -24.51 -3.36
C GLU A 172 -39.06 -24.61 -2.98
N SER A 173 -39.69 -23.50 -2.61
CA SER A 173 -41.12 -23.48 -2.30
C SER A 173 -41.98 -23.85 -3.52
N LYS A 174 -41.66 -23.29 -4.70
CA LYS A 174 -42.33 -23.61 -5.97
C LYS A 174 -42.12 -25.08 -6.35
N ILE A 175 -40.91 -25.60 -6.18
CA ILE A 175 -40.61 -27.02 -6.43
C ILE A 175 -41.43 -27.93 -5.51
N LYS A 176 -41.57 -27.59 -4.22
CA LYS A 176 -42.41 -28.36 -3.28
C LYS A 176 -43.88 -28.36 -3.70
N VAL A 177 -44.43 -27.20 -4.04
CA VAL A 177 -45.84 -27.07 -4.49
C VAL A 177 -46.08 -27.85 -5.78
N LEU A 178 -45.20 -27.71 -6.77
CA LEU A 178 -45.27 -28.45 -8.02
C LEU A 178 -45.20 -29.96 -7.78
N LYS A 179 -44.32 -30.42 -6.87
CA LYS A 179 -44.19 -31.84 -6.51
C LYS A 179 -45.45 -32.39 -5.86
N THR A 180 -46.08 -31.64 -4.95
CA THR A 180 -47.37 -32.05 -4.36
C THR A 180 -48.49 -32.10 -5.38
N GLN A 181 -48.57 -31.12 -6.30
CA GLN A 181 -49.56 -31.14 -7.39
C GLN A 181 -49.34 -32.32 -8.34
N LEU A 182 -48.08 -32.68 -8.61
CA LEU A 182 -47.73 -33.83 -9.43
C LEU A 182 -48.17 -35.13 -8.76
N GLN A 183 -47.92 -35.29 -7.46
CA GLN A 183 -48.40 -36.45 -6.71
C GLN A 183 -49.94 -36.52 -6.67
N GLU A 184 -50.62 -35.41 -6.42
CA GLU A 184 -52.09 -35.38 -6.41
C GLU A 184 -52.65 -35.80 -7.78
N LYS A 185 -52.14 -35.23 -8.87
CA LYS A 185 -52.51 -35.60 -10.23
C LYS A 185 -52.20 -37.06 -10.55
N GLU A 186 -51.07 -37.59 -10.07
CA GLU A 186 -50.71 -39.00 -10.24
C GLU A 186 -51.67 -39.93 -9.49
N THR A 187 -52.10 -39.56 -8.28
CA THR A 187 -53.11 -40.32 -7.54
C THR A 187 -54.49 -40.27 -8.20
N ASP A 188 -54.90 -39.11 -8.73
CA ASP A 188 -56.15 -38.97 -9.46
C ASP A 188 -56.13 -39.75 -10.77
N LEU A 189 -55.00 -39.75 -11.48
CA LEU A 189 -54.81 -40.57 -12.68
C LEU A 189 -54.87 -42.06 -12.32
N SER A 190 -54.27 -42.48 -11.20
CA SER A 190 -54.39 -43.87 -10.74
C SER A 190 -55.83 -44.24 -10.36
N LYS A 191 -56.59 -43.36 -9.69
CA LYS A 191 -58.00 -43.60 -9.35
C LYS A 191 -58.84 -43.70 -10.60
N THR A 192 -58.76 -42.72 -11.49
CA THR A 192 -59.48 -42.73 -12.77
C THR A 192 -59.14 -43.93 -13.63
N LYS A 193 -57.89 -44.41 -13.60
CA LYS A 193 -57.48 -45.65 -14.28
C LYS A 193 -58.12 -46.89 -13.65
N LYS A 194 -58.19 -46.99 -12.32
CA LYS A 194 -58.89 -48.08 -11.60
C LYS A 194 -60.40 -48.03 -11.85
N ASP A 195 -60.99 -46.84 -11.84
CA ASP A 195 -62.40 -46.63 -12.15
C ASP A 195 -62.71 -47.07 -13.58
N LEU A 196 -61.86 -46.70 -14.55
CA LEU A 196 -61.96 -47.17 -15.94
C LEU A 196 -61.87 -48.69 -16.05
N GLU A 197 -60.94 -49.33 -15.31
CA GLU A 197 -60.79 -50.78 -15.29
C GLU A 197 -62.02 -51.47 -14.67
N SER A 198 -62.57 -50.91 -13.60
CA SER A 198 -63.80 -51.40 -12.97
C SER A 198 -65.02 -51.24 -13.88
N LEU A 199 -65.17 -50.09 -14.55
CA LEU A 199 -66.23 -49.83 -15.52
C LEU A 199 -66.12 -50.78 -16.71
N ARG A 200 -64.89 -51.04 -17.18
CA ARG A 200 -64.63 -52.03 -18.22
C ARG A 200 -65.06 -53.43 -17.77
N SER A 201 -64.67 -53.87 -16.57
CA SER A 201 -65.08 -55.18 -16.03
C SER A 201 -66.59 -55.28 -15.82
N GLN A 202 -67.26 -54.21 -15.38
CA GLN A 202 -68.72 -54.16 -15.23
C GLN A 202 -69.43 -54.22 -16.58
N ALA A 203 -68.92 -53.49 -17.59
CA ALA A 203 -69.43 -53.56 -18.95
C ALA A 203 -69.27 -54.97 -19.53
N GLU A 204 -68.11 -55.61 -19.34
CA GLU A 204 -67.88 -57.00 -19.76
C GLU A 204 -68.81 -57.98 -19.03
N GLY A 205 -69.03 -57.81 -17.72
CA GLY A 205 -69.97 -58.63 -16.95
C GLY A 205 -71.42 -58.44 -17.39
N THR A 206 -71.83 -57.20 -17.66
CA THR A 206 -73.17 -56.87 -18.15
C THR A 206 -73.40 -57.50 -19.54
N ASN A 207 -72.42 -57.44 -20.43
CA ASN A 207 -72.49 -58.09 -21.74
C ASN A 207 -72.71 -59.61 -21.62
N ARG A 208 -72.01 -60.27 -20.69
CA ARG A 208 -72.19 -61.71 -20.44
C ARG A 208 -73.59 -62.06 -19.95
N GLU A 209 -74.17 -61.26 -19.04
CA GLU A 209 -75.55 -61.47 -18.59
C GLU A 209 -76.56 -61.18 -19.70
N TYR A 210 -76.31 -60.18 -20.56
CA TYR A 210 -77.10 -59.97 -21.78
C TYR A 210 -77.05 -61.19 -22.71
N ASP A 211 -75.86 -61.75 -22.98
CA ASP A 211 -75.70 -62.96 -23.80
C ASP A 211 -76.45 -64.15 -23.19
N ARG A 212 -76.36 -64.33 -21.86
CA ARG A 212 -77.06 -65.39 -21.13
C ARG A 212 -78.57 -65.24 -21.19
N LEU A 213 -79.08 -64.02 -21.01
CA LEU A 213 -80.51 -63.72 -21.08
C LEU A 213 -81.07 -63.96 -22.49
N LEU A 214 -80.31 -63.60 -23.54
CA LEU A 214 -80.66 -63.94 -24.93
C LEU A 214 -80.76 -65.45 -25.13
N GLU A 215 -79.86 -66.22 -24.52
CA GLU A 215 -79.87 -67.67 -24.62
C GLU A 215 -81.03 -68.32 -23.81
N GLU A 216 -81.37 -67.79 -22.64
CA GLU A 216 -82.58 -68.22 -21.89
C GLU A 216 -83.87 -67.85 -22.62
N HIS A 217 -83.97 -66.65 -23.20
CA HIS A 217 -85.10 -66.28 -24.05
C HIS A 217 -85.22 -67.22 -25.24
N ARG A 218 -84.11 -67.58 -25.90
CA ARG A 218 -84.12 -68.57 -26.98
C ARG A 218 -84.68 -69.92 -26.51
N LYS A 219 -84.23 -70.42 -25.35
CA LYS A 219 -84.71 -71.69 -24.77
C LYS A 219 -86.18 -71.67 -24.39
N LEU A 220 -86.66 -70.56 -23.79
CA LEU A 220 -88.07 -70.41 -23.44
C LEU A 220 -88.96 -70.33 -24.68
N GLN A 221 -88.50 -69.67 -25.74
CA GLN A 221 -89.21 -69.57 -27.00
C GLN A 221 -89.34 -70.96 -27.68
N GLU A 222 -88.29 -71.78 -27.64
CA GLU A 222 -88.33 -73.19 -28.07
C GLU A 222 -89.28 -74.05 -27.20
N GLN A 223 -89.40 -73.76 -25.89
CA GLN A 223 -90.33 -74.47 -25.00
C GLN A 223 -91.79 -74.08 -25.24
N VAL A 224 -92.07 -72.80 -25.53
CA VAL A 224 -93.41 -72.33 -25.89
C VAL A 224 -93.87 -72.91 -27.23
N GLU A 225 -92.97 -73.04 -28.21
CA GLU A 225 -93.25 -73.76 -29.46
C GLU A 225 -93.57 -75.24 -29.24
N LYS A 226 -92.94 -75.90 -28.26
CA LYS A 226 -93.27 -77.29 -27.88
C LYS A 226 -94.57 -77.42 -27.07
N GLY A 227 -94.92 -76.43 -26.24
CA GLY A 227 -96.12 -76.44 -25.40
C GLY A 227 -97.45 -76.20 -26.13
N GLN A 228 -97.42 -75.63 -27.34
CA GLN A 228 -98.63 -75.42 -28.16
C GLN A 228 -99.06 -76.69 -28.95
N GLY A 229 -98.35 -77.82 -28.80
CA GLY A 229 -98.65 -79.08 -29.50
C GLY A 229 -99.57 -80.10 -28.79
N GLU A 230 -99.85 -79.98 -27.49
CA GLU A 230 -100.42 -81.09 -26.68
C GLU A 230 -101.79 -80.84 -26.00
N LYS A 231 -102.72 -80.12 -26.65
CA LYS A 231 -104.16 -80.19 -26.29
C LYS A 231 -105.07 -80.25 -27.52
N LYS A 232 -105.09 -81.42 -28.18
CA LYS A 232 -106.20 -81.95 -29.01
C LYS A 232 -106.12 -83.48 -29.03
N THR A 233 -106.89 -84.15 -28.16
CA THR A 233 -107.63 -85.40 -28.44
C THR A 233 -108.36 -85.88 -27.18
N ASP A 234 -109.63 -86.23 -27.39
CA ASP A 234 -110.67 -86.83 -26.53
C ASP A 234 -111.20 -86.06 -25.30
#